data_AF-A0AAD0F1X2-F1
#
_entry.id   AF-A0AAD0F1X2-F1
#
_cell.length_a   1.000
_cell.length_b   1.000
_cell.length_c   1.000
_cell.angle_alpha   90.00
_cell.angle_beta   90.00
_cell.angle_gamma   90.00
#
_symmetry.space_group_name_H-M   'P 1'
#
loop_
_entity.id
_entity.type
_entity.pdbx_description
1 polymer ?
#
loop_
_entity_poly.entity_id
_entity_poly.type
_entity_poly.pdbx_seq_one_letter_code
_entity_poly.pdbx_strand_id
1 'polypeptide(L)'
;MKIKIKLESLENILNLSNSFCTIPIIMDKSMMFGAYGVDLNMSEYIWYQLPEECKNKIYNYKEHTIKAMIITLTNISAYSVSLSEHEKFKEPITMEEFYKDFSENKKIERFLCECDFPYSNMSIYFQNLGEIYAEFELEDWVCYEKEAKEEWKLKEIERRKVREIYKSESISLEKMEEEQERFLIFIRNVYRTGKLSEEYFERFFSTYPLILRHLDAEELVLIEKNAEELGIEISDNIKYDIGYSLTNTQTEIMTEEEKEAIEEIRKKWNLKKVYED
;
A
#
# COMPACT_ATOMS: atom_id res chain seq x y z
N MET A 1 5.62 -3.61 15.98
CA MET A 1 6.85 -2.79 16.19
C MET A 1 7.45 -2.52 14.83
N LYS A 2 7.48 -1.23 14.44
CA LYS A 2 7.99 -0.81 13.15
C LYS A 2 9.50 -0.91 13.11
N ILE A 3 10.02 -1.55 12.08
CA ILE A 3 11.44 -1.71 11.80
C ILE A 3 11.74 -0.92 10.53
N LYS A 4 12.80 -0.12 10.58
CA LYS A 4 13.33 0.59 9.42
C LYS A 4 14.79 0.21 9.27
N ILE A 5 15.15 -0.36 8.13
CA ILE A 5 16.53 -0.70 7.79
C ILE A 5 16.97 0.09 6.57
N LYS A 6 18.21 0.56 6.60
CA LYS A 6 18.90 1.12 5.44
C LYS A 6 19.51 -0.03 4.64
N LEU A 7 19.40 0.05 3.32
CA LEU A 7 19.92 -0.95 2.38
C LEU A 7 21.05 -0.35 1.54
N GLU A 8 22.06 -1.16 1.23
CA GLU A 8 23.15 -0.76 0.32
C GLU A 8 22.75 -0.91 -1.15
N SER A 9 21.87 -1.86 -1.47
CA SER A 9 21.29 -2.11 -2.80
C SER A 9 20.01 -2.93 -2.65
N LEU A 10 19.12 -2.91 -3.65
CA LEU A 10 17.96 -3.81 -3.65
C LEU A 10 18.35 -5.22 -4.12
N GLU A 11 19.08 -5.30 -5.23
CA GLU A 11 19.32 -6.55 -5.99
C GLU A 11 19.94 -7.70 -5.15
N ASN A 12 20.80 -7.37 -4.19
CA ASN A 12 21.52 -8.37 -3.38
C ASN A 12 20.87 -8.65 -2.02
N ILE A 13 20.01 -7.74 -1.56
CA ILE A 13 19.44 -7.77 -0.21
C ILE A 13 18.00 -8.28 -0.25
N LEU A 14 17.21 -7.84 -1.22
CA LEU A 14 15.79 -8.21 -1.33
C LEU A 14 15.57 -9.06 -2.57
N ASN A 15 15.05 -10.27 -2.38
CA ASN A 15 14.61 -11.08 -3.50
C ASN A 15 13.19 -10.68 -3.92
N LEU A 16 13.12 -9.70 -4.83
CA LEU A 16 11.86 -9.17 -5.36
C LEU A 16 11.29 -10.01 -6.52
N SER A 17 12.07 -10.91 -7.12
CA SER A 17 11.66 -11.71 -8.28
C SER A 17 10.44 -12.59 -8.04
N ASN A 18 10.24 -13.02 -6.79
CA ASN A 18 9.11 -13.85 -6.37
C ASN A 18 8.11 -13.07 -5.51
N SER A 19 8.19 -11.74 -5.51
CA SER A 19 7.35 -10.86 -4.70
C SER A 19 6.25 -10.20 -5.54
N PHE A 20 5.19 -9.76 -4.87
CA PHE A 20 4.23 -8.82 -5.45
C PHE A 20 4.63 -7.41 -5.07
N CYS A 21 4.72 -6.50 -6.03
CA CYS A 21 5.04 -5.10 -5.78
C CYS A 21 3.91 -4.19 -6.26
N THR A 22 3.63 -3.12 -5.52
CA THR A 22 2.74 -2.06 -6.00
C THR A 22 3.42 -1.26 -7.10
N ILE A 23 2.63 -0.64 -7.97
CA ILE A 23 3.15 0.40 -8.88
C ILE A 23 3.86 1.46 -8.02
N PRO A 24 5.12 1.82 -8.33
CA PRO A 24 5.84 2.81 -7.55
C PRO A 24 5.21 4.20 -7.66
N ILE A 25 5.12 4.89 -6.53
CA ILE A 25 4.78 6.30 -6.44
C ILE A 25 6.07 7.09 -6.54
N ILE A 26 6.13 8.05 -7.46
CA ILE A 26 7.33 8.84 -7.72
C ILE A 26 7.01 10.31 -7.49
N MET A 27 7.75 10.95 -6.59
CA MET A 27 7.56 12.35 -6.21
C MET A 27 8.90 12.93 -5.76
N ASP A 28 9.26 14.13 -6.25
CA ASP A 28 10.46 14.86 -5.85
C ASP A 28 11.75 14.01 -5.85
N LYS A 29 12.00 13.28 -6.94
CA LYS A 29 13.13 12.34 -7.08
C LYS A 29 13.18 11.25 -6.00
N SER A 30 12.04 10.90 -5.42
CA SER A 30 11.90 9.77 -4.52
C SER A 30 10.95 8.76 -5.13
N MET A 31 11.23 7.47 -4.93
CA MET A 31 10.38 6.37 -5.40
C MET A 31 10.00 5.51 -4.20
N MET A 32 8.71 5.23 -4.05
CA MET A 32 8.19 4.41 -2.97
C MET A 32 7.24 3.34 -3.50
N PHE A 33 7.37 2.11 -3.02
CA PHE A 33 6.48 1.02 -3.38
C PHE A 33 6.33 0.01 -2.25
N GLY A 34 5.17 -0.62 -2.16
CA GLY A 34 4.93 -1.77 -1.29
C GLY A 34 5.44 -3.05 -1.96
N ALA A 35 6.00 -3.95 -1.17
CA ALA A 35 6.45 -5.26 -1.63
C ALA A 35 5.98 -6.35 -0.65
N TYR A 36 5.44 -7.45 -1.18
CA TYR A 36 4.82 -8.52 -0.40
C TYR A 36 5.50 -9.87 -0.64
N GLY A 37 5.69 -10.63 0.44
CA GLY A 37 6.33 -11.95 0.40
C GLY A 37 7.80 -11.88 -0.05
N VAL A 38 8.52 -10.87 0.42
CA VAL A 38 9.91 -10.57 0.02
C VAL A 38 10.88 -11.37 0.88
N ASP A 39 11.79 -12.10 0.26
CA ASP A 39 12.86 -12.74 1.01
C ASP A 39 13.99 -11.74 1.27
N LEU A 40 14.31 -11.55 2.55
CA LEU A 40 15.37 -10.68 3.01
C LEU A 40 16.65 -11.51 3.21
N ASN A 41 17.69 -11.21 2.43
CA ASN A 41 19.00 -11.77 2.63
C ASN A 41 19.69 -11.08 3.82
N MET A 42 19.81 -11.79 4.93
CA MET A 42 20.39 -11.24 6.15
C MET A 42 21.90 -11.05 6.01
N SER A 43 22.34 -9.80 5.90
CA SER A 43 23.75 -9.43 6.01
C SER A 43 24.09 -8.98 7.44
N GLU A 44 25.38 -8.97 7.80
CA GLU A 44 25.82 -8.39 9.08
C GLU A 44 25.37 -6.93 9.21
N TYR A 45 25.42 -6.16 8.13
CA TYR A 45 24.96 -4.76 8.09
C TYR A 45 23.49 -4.61 8.46
N ILE A 46 22.62 -5.52 7.99
CA ILE A 46 21.20 -5.52 8.35
C ILE A 46 21.02 -5.99 9.78
N TRP A 47 21.72 -7.06 10.18
CA TRP A 47 21.63 -7.63 11.52
C TRP A 47 21.90 -6.59 12.61
N TYR A 48 22.92 -5.74 12.46
CA TYR A 48 23.25 -4.71 13.44
C TYR A 48 22.23 -3.56 13.52
N GLN A 49 21.40 -3.37 12.49
CA GLN A 49 20.32 -2.38 12.50
C GLN A 49 19.06 -2.89 13.21
N LEU A 50 18.93 -4.21 13.38
CA LEU A 50 17.73 -4.80 13.97
C LEU A 50 17.72 -4.63 15.50
N PRO A 51 16.56 -4.30 16.10
CA PRO A 51 16.35 -4.38 17.54
C PRO A 51 16.64 -5.77 18.10
N GLU A 52 17.10 -5.85 19.35
CA GLU A 52 17.45 -7.13 20.00
C GLU A 52 16.25 -8.08 20.11
N GLU A 53 15.05 -7.52 20.32
CA GLU A 53 13.80 -8.25 20.34
C GLU A 53 13.48 -8.93 18.98
N CYS A 54 13.86 -8.29 17.87
CA CYS A 54 13.77 -8.90 16.54
C CYS A 54 14.77 -10.04 16.38
N LYS A 55 16.04 -9.81 16.74
CA LYS A 55 17.10 -10.81 16.61
C LYS A 55 16.76 -12.11 17.32
N ASN A 56 16.16 -12.03 18.51
CA ASN A 56 15.71 -13.19 19.27
C ASN A 56 14.62 -14.02 18.55
N LYS A 57 13.69 -13.35 17.83
CA LYS A 57 12.70 -14.04 17.00
C LYS A 57 13.35 -14.65 15.75
N ILE A 58 14.30 -13.94 15.15
CA ILE A 58 14.92 -14.29 13.86
C ILE A 58 15.92 -15.43 13.96
N TYR A 59 16.67 -15.52 15.08
CA TYR A 59 17.76 -16.49 15.28
C TYR A 59 17.33 -17.95 15.04
N ASN A 60 16.05 -18.25 15.19
CA ASN A 60 15.49 -19.60 15.05
C ASN A 60 15.02 -19.94 13.63
N TYR A 61 15.02 -18.99 12.68
CA TYR A 61 14.49 -19.19 11.34
C TYR A 61 15.58 -19.46 10.31
N LYS A 62 15.32 -20.41 9.40
CA LYS A 62 16.22 -20.74 8.27
C LYS A 62 16.02 -19.82 7.06
N GLU A 63 14.81 -19.31 6.89
CA GLU A 63 14.44 -18.36 5.84
C GLU A 63 13.82 -17.11 6.49
N HIS A 64 13.99 -15.96 5.84
CA HIS A 64 13.64 -14.65 6.38
C HIS A 64 12.73 -13.91 5.41
N THR A 65 11.49 -14.36 5.30
CA THR A 65 10.49 -13.74 4.43
C THR A 65 9.74 -12.67 5.20
N ILE A 66 9.63 -11.50 4.61
CA ILE A 66 8.79 -10.42 5.11
C ILE A 66 7.49 -10.41 4.31
N LYS A 67 6.38 -10.53 5.01
CA LYS A 67 5.04 -10.59 4.43
C LYS A 67 4.68 -9.30 3.70
N ALA A 68 4.98 -8.15 4.29
CA ALA A 68 4.75 -6.84 3.71
C ALA A 68 5.85 -5.87 4.13
N MET A 69 6.35 -5.08 3.19
CA MET A 69 7.28 -3.99 3.46
C MET A 69 7.03 -2.81 2.51
N ILE A 70 7.43 -1.62 2.94
CA ILE A 70 7.49 -0.42 2.10
C ILE A 70 8.96 -0.15 1.80
N ILE A 71 9.28 -0.05 0.52
CA ILE A 71 10.62 0.30 0.04
C ILE A 71 10.60 1.75 -0.41
N THR A 72 11.59 2.52 0.03
CA THR A 72 11.77 3.93 -0.34
C THR A 72 13.17 4.15 -0.88
N LEU A 73 13.25 4.74 -2.07
CA LEU A 73 14.47 5.22 -2.72
C LEU A 73 14.45 6.74 -2.72
N THR A 74 15.56 7.38 -2.39
CA THR A 74 15.67 8.84 -2.32
C THR A 74 16.73 9.36 -3.28
N ASN A 75 16.50 10.52 -3.89
CA ASN A 75 17.42 11.12 -4.84
C ASN A 75 17.72 10.21 -6.05
N ILE A 76 16.68 9.69 -6.68
CA ILE A 76 16.78 8.98 -7.96
C ILE A 76 17.14 9.98 -9.07
N SER A 77 18.03 9.59 -9.97
CA SER A 77 18.45 10.39 -11.12
C SER A 77 17.90 9.86 -12.44
N ALA A 78 17.38 8.64 -12.47
CA ALA A 78 16.55 8.12 -13.57
C ALA A 78 15.69 6.95 -13.09
N TYR A 79 14.56 6.73 -13.76
CA TYR A 79 13.77 5.51 -13.62
C TYR A 79 13.05 5.12 -14.91
N SER A 80 12.72 3.84 -15.04
CA SER A 80 11.80 3.30 -16.03
C SER A 80 11.03 2.15 -15.39
N VAL A 81 9.71 2.29 -15.33
CA VAL A 81 8.77 1.30 -14.79
C VAL A 81 7.91 0.82 -15.94
N SER A 82 8.01 -0.46 -16.29
CA SER A 82 7.21 -1.06 -17.36
C SER A 82 6.33 -2.18 -16.82
N LEU A 83 5.06 -2.13 -17.19
CA LEU A 83 4.08 -3.20 -17.01
C LEU A 83 3.95 -3.96 -18.33
N SER A 84 4.15 -5.27 -18.29
CA SER A 84 4.00 -6.13 -19.47
C SER A 84 2.56 -6.17 -19.97
N GLU A 85 2.36 -6.62 -21.20
CA GLU A 85 1.02 -6.87 -21.76
C GLU A 85 0.14 -7.65 -20.78
N HIS A 86 -1.11 -7.21 -20.67
CA HIS A 86 -2.12 -7.78 -19.81
C HIS A 86 -3.46 -7.80 -20.54
N GLU A 87 -4.40 -8.64 -20.13
CA GLU A 87 -5.70 -8.77 -20.80
C GLU A 87 -6.46 -7.43 -20.92
N LYS A 88 -6.22 -6.51 -19.98
CA LYS A 88 -6.85 -5.18 -19.92
C LYS A 88 -6.15 -4.10 -20.75
N PHE A 89 -4.87 -4.27 -21.10
CA PHE A 89 -4.11 -3.35 -21.93
C PHE A 89 -3.19 -4.17 -22.84
N LYS A 90 -3.56 -4.20 -24.12
CA LYS A 90 -2.95 -5.05 -25.16
C LYS A 90 -1.51 -4.66 -25.51
N GLU A 91 -1.02 -3.55 -24.98
CA GLU A 91 0.32 -3.03 -25.19
C GLU A 91 0.98 -2.74 -23.84
N PRO A 92 2.30 -2.95 -23.68
CA PRO A 92 3.00 -2.63 -22.44
C PRO A 92 2.87 -1.14 -22.09
N ILE A 93 2.70 -0.84 -20.80
CA ILE A 93 2.67 0.53 -20.29
C ILE A 93 4.02 0.83 -19.66
N THR A 94 4.67 1.91 -20.07
CA THR A 94 5.96 2.34 -19.49
C THR A 94 5.88 3.79 -19.02
N MET A 95 6.37 4.05 -17.81
CA MET A 95 6.62 5.38 -17.29
C MET A 95 8.12 5.52 -17.03
N GLU A 96 8.74 6.57 -17.57
CA GLU A 96 10.18 6.78 -17.43
C GLU A 96 10.54 8.27 -17.38
N GLU A 97 11.62 8.58 -16.68
CA GLU A 97 12.14 9.95 -16.57
C GLU A 97 13.64 9.94 -16.30
N PHE A 98 14.34 10.92 -16.88
CA PHE A 98 15.76 11.19 -16.62
C PHE A 98 15.90 12.60 -16.02
N TYR A 99 16.59 12.69 -14.89
CA TYR A 99 16.88 13.96 -14.24
C TYR A 99 18.26 14.50 -14.67
N LYS A 100 18.52 15.79 -14.44
CA LYS A 100 19.75 16.48 -14.89
C LYS A 100 21.06 15.88 -14.37
N ASP A 101 20.99 15.22 -13.23
CA ASP A 101 22.09 14.57 -12.51
C ASP A 101 22.25 13.09 -12.87
N PHE A 102 21.49 12.59 -13.85
CA PHE A 102 21.71 11.28 -14.46
C PHE A 102 23.12 11.16 -15.02
N SER A 103 23.72 9.97 -14.85
CA SER A 103 25.02 9.66 -15.42
C SER A 103 25.06 8.23 -15.93
N GLU A 104 25.35 8.06 -17.22
CA GLU A 104 25.53 6.73 -17.84
C GLU A 104 26.65 5.90 -17.19
N ASN A 105 27.59 6.54 -16.51
CA ASN A 105 28.72 5.89 -15.84
C ASN A 105 28.39 5.33 -14.45
N LYS A 106 27.20 5.62 -13.91
CA LYS A 106 26.77 5.14 -12.59
C LYS A 106 25.86 3.91 -12.74
N LYS A 107 25.90 3.01 -11.75
CA LYS A 107 25.10 1.78 -11.75
C LYS A 107 23.61 2.10 -11.92
N ILE A 108 22.94 1.37 -12.80
CA ILE A 108 21.49 1.30 -12.89
C ILE A 108 21.10 -0.03 -12.23
N GLU A 109 20.23 0.03 -11.24
CA GLU A 109 19.64 -1.15 -10.62
C GLU A 109 18.39 -1.58 -11.39
N ARG A 110 18.11 -2.88 -11.36
CA ARG A 110 16.93 -3.46 -11.99
C ARG A 110 16.39 -4.59 -11.15
N PHE A 111 15.07 -4.68 -11.08
CA PHE A 111 14.42 -5.91 -10.65
C PHE A 111 13.17 -6.19 -11.49
N LEU A 112 12.77 -7.46 -11.48
CA LEU A 112 11.51 -7.95 -12.01
C LEU A 112 10.65 -8.38 -10.83
N CYS A 113 9.35 -8.16 -10.92
CA CYS A 113 8.39 -8.60 -9.93
C CYS A 113 7.01 -8.74 -10.57
N GLU A 114 6.08 -9.38 -9.87
CA GLU A 114 4.67 -9.33 -10.27
C GLU A 114 4.07 -8.04 -9.73
N CYS A 115 3.37 -7.29 -10.59
CA CYS A 115 2.65 -6.10 -10.15
C CYS A 115 1.40 -6.53 -9.39
N ASP A 116 1.18 -5.99 -8.19
CA ASP A 116 0.00 -6.32 -7.42
C ASP A 116 -1.29 -5.77 -8.06
N PHE A 117 -1.19 -4.75 -8.90
CA PHE A 117 -2.25 -4.33 -9.78
C PHE A 117 -1.61 -3.70 -11.00
N PRO A 118 -1.79 -4.27 -12.20
CA PRO A 118 -2.93 -5.09 -12.62
C PRO A 118 -2.63 -6.59 -12.78
N TYR A 119 -1.71 -7.19 -12.02
CA TYR A 119 -1.25 -8.59 -12.19
C TYR A 119 -0.50 -8.86 -13.49
N SER A 120 0.20 -7.85 -13.99
CA SER A 120 1.19 -8.01 -15.05
C SER A 120 2.57 -8.19 -14.45
N ASN A 121 3.51 -8.70 -15.25
CA ASN A 121 4.91 -8.59 -14.89
C ASN A 121 5.30 -7.10 -14.88
N MET A 122 6.08 -6.71 -13.89
CA MET A 122 6.61 -5.37 -13.76
C MET A 122 8.13 -5.43 -13.76
N SER A 123 8.73 -4.63 -14.64
CA SER A 123 10.17 -4.40 -14.67
C SER A 123 10.45 -2.98 -14.24
N ILE A 124 11.34 -2.83 -13.26
CA ILE A 124 11.74 -1.53 -12.74
C ILE A 124 13.24 -1.39 -12.95
N TYR A 125 13.63 -0.30 -13.60
CA TYR A 125 15.00 0.16 -13.77
C TYR A 125 15.11 1.51 -13.06
N PHE A 126 16.19 1.73 -12.32
CA PHE A 126 16.42 3.03 -11.69
C PHE A 126 17.89 3.29 -11.43
N GLN A 127 18.28 4.56 -11.43
CA GLN A 127 19.55 5.03 -10.91
C GLN A 127 19.28 5.80 -9.62
N ASN A 128 19.80 5.29 -8.51
CA ASN A 128 19.66 5.91 -7.20
C ASN A 128 20.98 6.58 -6.78
N LEU A 129 20.92 7.84 -6.35
CA LEU A 129 22.07 8.58 -5.82
C LEU A 129 21.98 8.84 -4.31
N GLY A 130 20.83 8.58 -3.69
CA GLY A 130 20.63 8.73 -2.26
C GLY A 130 20.55 7.39 -1.54
N GLU A 131 19.68 7.33 -0.54
CA GLU A 131 19.55 6.21 0.38
C GLU A 131 18.35 5.33 0.01
N ILE A 132 18.46 4.06 0.37
CA ILE A 132 17.42 3.05 0.20
C ILE A 132 16.97 2.60 1.59
N TYR A 133 15.67 2.58 1.83
CA TYR A 133 15.09 2.11 3.08
C TYR A 133 14.04 1.03 2.82
N ALA A 134 14.00 0.04 3.70
CA ALA A 134 12.89 -0.87 3.83
C ALA A 134 12.26 -0.73 5.22
N GLU A 135 10.94 -0.54 5.24
CA GLU A 135 10.14 -0.39 6.45
C GLU A 135 9.11 -1.52 6.53
N PHE A 136 9.04 -2.22 7.66
CA PHE A 136 8.09 -3.31 7.88
C PHE A 136 7.79 -3.49 9.37
N GLU A 137 6.69 -4.15 9.71
CA GLU A 137 6.40 -4.51 11.09
C GLU A 137 7.09 -5.82 11.48
N LEU A 138 7.52 -5.95 12.74
CA LEU A 138 8.06 -7.22 13.25
C LEU A 138 7.07 -8.39 13.07
N GLU A 139 5.77 -8.12 13.11
CA GLU A 139 4.71 -9.11 12.89
C GLU A 139 4.64 -9.60 11.45
N ASP A 140 5.14 -8.81 10.50
CA ASP A 140 5.27 -9.23 9.10
C ASP A 140 6.50 -10.11 8.87
N TRP A 141 7.35 -10.32 9.87
CA TRP A 141 8.43 -11.29 9.79
C TRP A 141 7.87 -12.71 9.91
N VAL A 142 7.84 -13.44 8.81
CA VAL A 142 7.26 -14.79 8.78
C VAL A 142 8.28 -15.81 8.27
N CYS A 143 8.36 -16.94 8.97
CA CYS A 143 9.02 -18.13 8.45
C CYS A 143 7.95 -19.01 7.81
N TYR A 144 7.91 -19.04 6.49
CA TYR A 144 7.10 -19.99 5.75
C TYR A 144 7.97 -21.19 5.35
N GLU A 145 7.49 -22.41 5.55
CA GLU A 145 7.92 -23.51 4.69
C GLU A 145 7.42 -23.20 3.27
N LYS A 146 8.21 -23.55 2.23
CA LYS A 146 7.92 -23.19 0.82
C LYS A 146 6.47 -23.49 0.38
N GLU A 147 5.87 -24.56 0.92
CA GLU A 147 4.50 -24.98 0.64
C GLU A 147 3.45 -23.96 1.13
N ALA A 148 3.64 -23.38 2.31
CA ALA A 148 2.73 -22.36 2.86
C ALA A 148 2.84 -21.02 2.11
N LYS A 149 4.01 -20.74 1.51
CA LYS A 149 4.24 -19.56 0.66
C LYS A 149 3.43 -19.67 -0.64
N GLU A 150 3.42 -20.84 -1.28
CA GLU A 150 2.59 -21.07 -2.47
C GLU A 150 1.09 -20.98 -2.16
N GLU A 151 0.66 -21.60 -1.05
CA GLU A 151 -0.75 -21.55 -0.64
C GLU A 151 -1.24 -20.12 -0.34
N TRP A 152 -0.43 -19.31 0.34
CA TRP A 152 -0.74 -17.91 0.59
C TRP A 152 -0.82 -17.09 -0.71
N LYS A 153 0.16 -17.27 -1.61
CA LYS A 153 0.14 -16.61 -2.93
C LYS A 153 -1.13 -16.95 -3.71
N LEU A 154 -1.50 -18.22 -3.75
CA LEU A 154 -2.72 -18.68 -4.41
C LEU A 154 -3.98 -18.05 -3.78
N LYS A 155 -4.05 -18.01 -2.44
CA LYS A 155 -5.17 -17.38 -1.71
C LYS A 155 -5.28 -15.89 -1.99
N GLU A 156 -4.17 -15.16 -2.09
CA GLU A 156 -4.21 -13.73 -2.39
C GLU A 156 -4.62 -13.46 -3.84
N ILE A 157 -4.13 -14.27 -4.79
CA ILE A 157 -4.58 -14.25 -6.19
C ILE A 157 -6.10 -14.53 -6.28
N GLU A 158 -6.61 -15.55 -5.58
CA GLU A 158 -8.04 -15.89 -5.56
C GLU A 158 -8.91 -14.76 -4.97
N ARG A 159 -8.54 -14.24 -3.80
CA ARG A 159 -9.22 -13.09 -3.17
C ARG A 159 -9.28 -11.87 -4.11
N ARG A 160 -8.33 -11.76 -5.02
CA ARG A 160 -8.25 -10.65 -5.98
C ARG A 160 -8.98 -10.92 -7.28
N LYS A 161 -8.99 -12.16 -7.81
CA LYS A 161 -9.91 -12.54 -8.91
C LYS A 161 -11.36 -12.24 -8.54
N VAL A 162 -11.74 -12.51 -7.30
CA VAL A 162 -13.06 -12.12 -6.78
C VAL A 162 -13.24 -10.59 -6.85
N ARG A 163 -12.29 -9.81 -6.34
CA ARG A 163 -12.33 -8.33 -6.40
C ARG A 163 -12.34 -7.79 -7.84
N GLU A 164 -11.65 -8.43 -8.78
CA GLU A 164 -11.60 -8.03 -10.19
C GLU A 164 -12.88 -8.39 -10.95
N ILE A 165 -13.52 -9.52 -10.65
CA ILE A 165 -14.83 -9.88 -11.19
C ILE A 165 -15.86 -8.82 -10.79
N TYR A 166 -15.89 -8.45 -9.50
CA TYR A 166 -16.71 -7.32 -9.01
C TYR A 166 -16.38 -5.99 -9.73
N LYS A 167 -15.13 -5.79 -10.17
CA LYS A 167 -14.68 -4.57 -10.87
C LYS A 167 -15.01 -4.57 -12.37
N SER A 168 -15.04 -5.74 -13.02
CA SER A 168 -15.35 -5.87 -14.45
C SER A 168 -16.82 -5.60 -14.79
N GLU A 169 -17.72 -5.70 -13.81
CA GLU A 169 -19.12 -5.29 -13.95
C GLU A 169 -19.31 -3.76 -13.84
N SER A 170 -18.25 -2.96 -13.62
CA SER A 170 -18.36 -1.50 -13.50
C SER A 170 -17.23 -0.68 -14.18
N ILE A 171 -17.58 -0.10 -15.35
CA ILE A 171 -17.15 1.20 -15.89
C ILE A 171 -15.71 1.34 -16.46
N SER A 172 -15.55 2.12 -17.55
CA SER A 172 -14.30 2.38 -18.29
C SER A 172 -13.28 3.27 -17.53
N LEU A 173 -12.02 2.85 -17.47
CA LEU A 173 -10.89 3.47 -16.74
C LEU A 173 -10.65 4.97 -17.00
N GLU A 174 -10.69 5.44 -18.24
CA GLU A 174 -10.47 6.87 -18.57
C GLU A 174 -11.53 7.80 -17.96
N LYS A 175 -12.78 7.32 -17.83
CA LYS A 175 -13.82 8.06 -17.12
C LYS A 175 -13.57 8.08 -15.61
N MET A 176 -12.93 7.04 -15.06
CA MET A 176 -12.69 6.96 -13.62
C MET A 176 -11.57 7.88 -13.16
N GLU A 177 -10.51 8.13 -13.93
CA GLU A 177 -9.45 9.06 -13.52
C GLU A 177 -9.96 10.52 -13.49
N GLU A 178 -10.72 10.93 -14.52
CA GLU A 178 -11.40 12.23 -14.52
C GLU A 178 -12.49 12.33 -13.43
N GLU A 179 -13.25 11.26 -13.19
CA GLU A 179 -14.24 11.20 -12.10
C GLU A 179 -13.56 11.19 -10.73
N GLN A 180 -12.42 10.52 -10.54
CA GLN A 180 -11.66 10.49 -9.28
C GLN A 180 -11.15 11.86 -8.90
N GLU A 181 -10.56 12.60 -9.83
CA GLU A 181 -10.06 13.95 -9.56
C GLU A 181 -11.22 14.90 -9.26
N ARG A 182 -12.34 14.80 -9.99
CA ARG A 182 -13.58 15.52 -9.69
C ARG A 182 -14.19 15.11 -8.36
N PHE A 183 -14.11 13.85 -7.99
CA PHE A 183 -14.69 13.30 -6.76
C PHE A 183 -13.85 13.68 -5.54
N LEU A 184 -12.52 13.68 -5.63
CA LEU A 184 -11.63 14.21 -4.59
C LEU A 184 -11.85 15.72 -4.38
N ILE A 185 -12.04 16.48 -5.46
CA ILE A 185 -12.43 17.89 -5.39
C ILE A 185 -13.83 18.03 -4.74
N PHE A 186 -14.77 17.16 -5.07
CA PHE A 186 -16.10 17.11 -4.45
C PHE A 186 -16.01 16.81 -2.96
N ILE A 187 -15.24 15.79 -2.53
CA ILE A 187 -15.04 15.45 -1.11
C ILE A 187 -14.49 16.65 -0.33
N ARG A 188 -13.42 17.28 -0.82
CA ARG A 188 -12.84 18.47 -0.16
C ARG A 188 -13.82 19.65 -0.10
N ASN A 189 -14.71 19.78 -1.08
CA ASN A 189 -15.74 20.81 -1.07
C ASN A 189 -16.91 20.46 -0.13
N VAL A 190 -17.29 19.19 -0.01
CA VAL A 190 -18.35 18.78 0.93
C VAL A 190 -17.86 18.79 2.37
N TYR A 191 -16.61 18.41 2.63
CA TYR A 191 -15.95 18.57 3.93
C TYR A 191 -16.09 20.02 4.45
N ARG A 192 -15.90 21.02 3.57
CA ARG A 192 -16.11 22.45 3.92
C ARG A 192 -17.56 22.82 4.29
N THR A 193 -18.54 21.99 3.94
CA THR A 193 -19.97 22.22 4.20
C THR A 193 -20.56 21.32 5.29
N GLY A 194 -19.85 20.26 5.70
CA GLY A 194 -20.22 19.36 6.78
C GLY A 194 -21.44 18.47 6.55
N LYS A 195 -22.05 18.49 5.35
CA LYS A 195 -23.26 17.71 5.02
C LYS A 195 -23.11 16.93 3.73
N LEU A 196 -23.16 15.61 3.84
CA LEU A 196 -23.13 14.67 2.71
C LEU A 196 -24.58 14.35 2.29
N SER A 197 -24.81 14.11 1.00
CA SER A 197 -26.13 13.72 0.45
C SER A 197 -26.21 12.20 0.22
N GLU A 198 -27.41 11.64 0.03
CA GLU A 198 -27.56 10.23 -0.36
C GLU A 198 -26.82 9.91 -1.68
N GLU A 199 -26.88 10.81 -2.67
CA GLU A 199 -26.14 10.66 -3.94
C GLU A 199 -24.63 10.55 -3.72
N TYR A 200 -24.09 11.22 -2.70
CA TYR A 200 -22.69 11.09 -2.35
C TYR A 200 -22.36 9.67 -1.87
N PHE A 201 -23.20 9.06 -1.03
CA PHE A 201 -22.95 7.72 -0.52
C PHE A 201 -23.02 6.65 -1.61
N GLU A 202 -23.94 6.77 -2.56
CA GLU A 202 -23.99 5.88 -3.73
C GLU A 202 -22.66 5.91 -4.50
N ARG A 203 -22.13 7.12 -4.75
CA ARG A 203 -20.84 7.30 -5.43
C ARG A 203 -19.67 6.85 -4.56
N PHE A 204 -19.69 7.17 -3.27
CA PHE A 204 -18.68 6.75 -2.30
C PHE A 204 -18.58 5.23 -2.29
N PHE A 205 -19.67 4.49 -2.11
CA PHE A 205 -19.64 3.02 -2.11
C PHE A 205 -19.18 2.44 -3.45
N SER A 206 -19.53 3.07 -4.58
CA SER A 206 -19.07 2.60 -5.89
C SER A 206 -17.56 2.80 -6.13
N THR A 207 -16.92 3.72 -5.40
CA THR A 207 -15.51 4.10 -5.58
C THR A 207 -14.64 3.93 -4.32
N TYR A 208 -15.23 3.46 -3.21
CA TYR A 208 -14.66 3.45 -1.87
C TYR A 208 -13.27 2.80 -1.80
N PRO A 209 -12.97 1.67 -2.48
CA PRO A 209 -11.66 1.03 -2.36
C PRO A 209 -10.53 1.90 -2.91
N LEU A 210 -10.85 2.83 -3.82
CA LEU A 210 -9.88 3.70 -4.50
C LEU A 210 -9.64 4.98 -3.70
N ILE A 211 -10.70 5.54 -3.13
CA ILE A 211 -10.64 6.83 -2.42
C ILE A 211 -10.28 6.67 -0.93
N LEU A 212 -10.55 5.51 -0.32
CA LEU A 212 -10.35 5.31 1.12
C LEU A 212 -8.91 5.54 1.58
N ARG A 213 -7.91 5.26 0.72
CA ARG A 213 -6.48 5.51 1.02
C ARG A 213 -6.08 6.98 0.99
N HIS A 214 -6.96 7.84 0.48
CA HIS A 214 -6.76 9.28 0.34
C HIS A 214 -7.60 10.09 1.33
N LEU A 215 -8.41 9.42 2.15
CA LEU A 215 -9.23 10.07 3.17
C LEU A 215 -8.49 10.10 4.50
N ASP A 216 -8.53 11.25 5.15
CA ASP A 216 -8.03 11.39 6.51
C ASP A 216 -9.06 10.95 7.57
N ALA A 217 -8.63 10.95 8.83
CA ALA A 217 -9.47 10.54 9.94
C ALA A 217 -10.76 11.40 10.08
N GLU A 218 -10.67 12.71 9.85
CA GLU A 218 -11.80 13.62 9.97
C GLU A 218 -12.85 13.35 8.88
N GLU A 219 -12.39 13.13 7.65
CA GLU A 219 -13.23 12.79 6.52
C GLU A 219 -13.94 11.44 6.74
N LEU A 220 -13.25 10.45 7.30
CA LEU A 220 -13.84 9.15 7.62
C LEU A 220 -14.90 9.24 8.73
N VAL A 221 -14.66 10.05 9.77
CA VAL A 221 -15.64 10.32 10.83
C VAL A 221 -16.88 11.04 10.28
N LEU A 222 -16.67 12.01 9.37
CA LEU A 222 -17.76 12.76 8.75
C LEU A 222 -18.67 11.85 7.91
N ILE A 223 -18.08 10.90 7.18
CA ILE A 223 -18.79 9.89 6.41
C ILE A 223 -19.65 9.01 7.32
N GLU A 224 -19.12 8.57 8.46
CA GLU A 224 -19.89 7.74 9.39
C GLU A 224 -21.09 8.48 9.97
N LYS A 225 -20.87 9.71 10.49
CA LYS A 225 -21.94 10.53 11.07
C LYS A 225 -23.06 10.84 10.08
N ASN A 226 -22.72 11.19 8.84
CA ASN A 226 -23.74 11.48 7.83
C ASN A 226 -24.46 10.20 7.36
N ALA A 227 -23.80 9.05 7.34
CA ALA A 227 -24.46 7.78 7.04
C ALA A 227 -25.52 7.47 8.10
N GLU A 228 -25.22 7.73 9.37
CA GLU A 228 -26.19 7.59 10.46
C GLU A 228 -27.38 8.54 10.31
N GLU A 229 -27.11 9.84 10.09
CA GLU A 229 -28.16 10.86 9.95
C GLU A 229 -29.10 10.55 8.79
N LEU A 230 -28.58 9.96 7.71
CA LEU A 230 -29.35 9.56 6.52
C LEU A 230 -29.92 8.15 6.61
N GLY A 231 -29.60 7.37 7.66
CA GLY A 231 -30.06 5.98 7.80
C GLY A 231 -29.45 5.01 6.76
N ILE A 232 -28.27 5.32 6.24
CA ILE A 232 -27.57 4.53 5.22
C ILE A 232 -26.77 3.41 5.88
N GLU A 233 -27.04 2.17 5.47
CA GLU A 233 -26.34 1.01 6.00
C GLU A 233 -24.99 0.80 5.29
N ILE A 234 -23.89 1.02 6.02
CA ILE A 234 -22.54 0.70 5.54
C ILE A 234 -22.31 -0.81 5.67
N SER A 235 -21.91 -1.46 4.57
CA SER A 235 -21.65 -2.90 4.57
C SER A 235 -20.43 -3.29 5.40
N ASP A 236 -20.42 -4.50 5.96
CA ASP A 236 -19.40 -4.91 6.94
C ASP A 236 -17.96 -4.94 6.40
N ASN A 237 -17.80 -5.22 5.12
CA ASN A 237 -16.51 -5.10 4.41
C ASN A 237 -16.00 -3.65 4.37
N ILE A 238 -16.87 -2.67 4.14
CA ILE A 238 -16.52 -1.25 4.11
C ILE A 238 -16.24 -0.76 5.53
N LYS A 239 -17.03 -1.18 6.51
CA LYS A 239 -16.78 -0.92 7.94
C LYS A 239 -15.41 -1.43 8.38
N TYR A 240 -15.04 -2.64 7.94
CA TYR A 240 -13.74 -3.23 8.22
C TYR A 240 -12.60 -2.41 7.60
N ASP A 241 -12.72 -2.03 6.33
CA ASP A 241 -11.69 -1.26 5.61
C ASP A 241 -11.54 0.16 6.21
N ILE A 242 -12.64 0.85 6.51
CA ILE A 242 -12.64 2.16 7.21
C ILE A 242 -12.01 1.99 8.60
N GLY A 243 -12.41 0.96 9.34
CA GLY A 243 -11.86 0.65 10.66
C GLY A 243 -10.35 0.43 10.63
N TYR A 244 -9.86 -0.28 9.61
CA TYR A 244 -8.43 -0.49 9.37
C TYR A 244 -7.69 0.82 9.07
N SER A 245 -8.27 1.69 8.23
CA SER A 245 -7.71 3.02 7.95
C SER A 245 -7.67 3.92 9.19
N LEU A 246 -8.70 3.86 10.04
CA LEU A 246 -8.77 4.57 11.32
C LEU A 246 -7.82 4.01 12.40
N THR A 247 -7.30 2.79 12.23
CA THR A 247 -6.24 2.23 13.10
C THR A 247 -4.83 2.63 12.68
N ASN A 248 -4.61 2.95 11.41
CA ASN A 248 -3.31 3.35 10.85
C ASN A 248 -3.07 4.87 10.83
N THR A 249 -4.09 5.68 11.10
CA THR A 249 -3.97 7.15 11.17
C THR A 249 -3.25 7.55 12.46
N GLN A 250 -2.19 8.36 12.32
CA GLN A 250 -1.27 8.72 13.41
C GLN A 250 -1.99 9.49 14.52
N THR A 251 -1.99 8.94 15.74
CA THR A 251 -2.59 9.52 16.95
C THR A 251 -1.90 10.80 17.47
N GLU A 252 -0.77 11.18 16.90
CA GLU A 252 0.07 12.28 17.42
C GLU A 252 -0.32 13.69 16.95
N ILE A 253 -1.20 13.83 15.93
CA ILE A 253 -1.62 15.13 15.37
C ILE A 253 -3.12 15.41 15.56
N MET A 254 -3.87 14.47 16.14
CA MET A 254 -5.33 14.53 16.24
C MET A 254 -5.83 15.41 17.39
N THR A 255 -6.89 16.18 17.13
CA THR A 255 -7.66 16.88 18.15
C THR A 255 -8.42 15.91 19.07
N GLU A 256 -8.79 16.34 20.27
CA GLU A 256 -9.51 15.48 21.22
C GLU A 256 -10.91 15.07 20.71
N GLU A 257 -11.58 15.94 19.95
CA GLU A 257 -12.89 15.63 19.34
C GLU A 257 -12.80 14.48 18.31
N GLU A 258 -11.72 14.44 17.52
CA GLU A 258 -11.48 13.35 16.57
C GLU A 258 -11.17 12.03 17.27
N LYS A 259 -10.39 12.07 18.36
CA LYS A 259 -10.07 10.88 19.15
C LYS A 259 -11.33 10.26 19.76
N GLU A 260 -12.19 11.09 20.35
CA GLU A 260 -13.47 10.65 20.91
C GLU A 260 -14.36 10.03 19.84
N ALA A 261 -14.49 10.68 18.67
CA ALA A 261 -15.32 10.17 17.58
C ALA A 261 -14.81 8.83 17.01
N ILE A 262 -13.50 8.67 16.85
CA ILE A 262 -12.91 7.39 16.42
C ILE A 262 -13.15 6.30 17.46
N GLU A 263 -13.05 6.62 18.74
CA GLU A 263 -13.28 5.65 19.81
C GLU A 263 -14.75 5.20 19.86
N GLU A 264 -15.70 6.11 19.60
CA GLU A 264 -17.12 5.77 19.42
C GLU A 264 -17.35 4.84 18.23
N ILE A 265 -16.82 5.17 17.04
CA ILE A 265 -16.96 4.34 15.83
C ILE A 265 -16.41 2.93 16.08
N ARG A 266 -15.24 2.83 16.75
CA ARG A 266 -14.62 1.53 17.10
C ARG A 266 -15.50 0.68 18.00
N LYS A 267 -16.03 1.27 19.08
CA LYS A 267 -16.93 0.58 20.01
C LYS A 267 -18.20 0.14 19.30
N LYS A 268 -18.76 1.00 18.46
CA LYS A 268 -20.02 0.77 17.75
C LYS A 268 -19.92 -0.36 16.73
N TRP A 269 -18.84 -0.40 15.95
CA TRP A 269 -18.66 -1.43 14.91
C TRP A 269 -17.99 -2.70 15.42
N ASN A 270 -17.77 -2.80 16.73
CA ASN A 270 -17.10 -3.91 17.38
C ASN A 270 -15.75 -4.23 16.71
N LEU A 271 -15.07 -3.18 16.24
CA LEU A 271 -13.76 -3.28 15.62
C LEU A 271 -12.78 -3.64 16.72
N LYS A 272 -12.23 -4.85 16.67
CA LYS A 272 -11.20 -5.27 17.62
C LYS A 272 -10.07 -4.23 17.58
N LYS A 273 -9.55 -3.84 18.75
CA LYS A 273 -8.18 -3.35 18.78
C LYS A 273 -7.34 -4.45 18.13
N VAL A 274 -6.59 -4.10 17.10
CA VAL A 274 -5.61 -5.02 16.52
C VAL A 274 -4.56 -5.40 17.59
N TYR A 275 -4.50 -4.64 18.69
CA TYR A 275 -3.72 -4.91 19.89
C TYR A 275 -4.61 -4.99 21.15
N GLU A 276 -5.07 -6.19 21.49
CA GLU A 276 -5.23 -6.64 22.89
C GLU A 276 -4.74 -8.09 22.92
N ASP A 277 -3.88 -8.37 23.92
CA ASP A 277 -3.03 -9.56 24.08
C ASP A 277 -3.73 -10.93 23.92
#